data_AF-A0A016THU7-F1
#
_entry.id   AF-A0A016THU7-F1
#
_cell.length_a   1.000
_cell.length_b   1.000
_cell.length_c   1.000
_cell.angle_alpha   90.00
_cell.angle_beta   90.00
_cell.angle_gamma   90.00
#
_symmetry.space_group_name_H-M   'P 1'
#
loop_
_entity.id
_entity.type
_entity.pdbx_description
1 polymer ?
#
loop_
_entity_poly.entity_id
_entity_poly.type
_entity_poly.pdbx_seq_one_letter_code
_entity_poly.pdbx_strand_id
1 'polypeptide(L)'
;MIKFLDGWRCAYTSISKCAVELAEEFRVRKFWRKTDAVLVGKWIEDLLDMSYEFPTIKDMNEFSMSPNESLRGSNCRRAEMEFVSDRSLPNEADERSKFKIRAFGELSDWCEAANYSEFLHKLPSPRQLTVAHNKDDALIITYNYPINQTIGVLQRMYQPYFGVTIFCGPWYPEKYDDYSDFPRVLRPFSYIHLSKNEMREGYFAYYCMAKVKDLRLGNLQGYFVMADDNTFNFWHEIDFNMTLHPSGTRDSNITGPWWPSVFGAKAAKKAVNLFEEKYRNDTAVQAVWDQYQDGISKKMIAANASVHLKTPDGWAVSDMYYIPSSLLDFHAGLMEIFFEAGLFHEIAISKFLYTVPHRLLNESEFKYLWGPKRNKWDAVYSENLVVIHPIKISYFKDVTFRKRFCRTVLKTFWSNLLDI
;
A
#
# COMPACT_ATOMS: atom_id res chain seq x y z
N MET A 1 -10.57 25.79 10.09
CA MET A 1 -9.13 25.47 10.24
C MET A 1 -8.55 24.89 8.95
N ILE A 2 -9.01 23.73 8.47
CA ILE A 2 -8.43 23.04 7.27
C ILE A 2 -8.41 23.94 6.03
N LYS A 3 -9.54 24.58 5.66
CA LYS A 3 -9.61 25.53 4.53
C LYS A 3 -8.64 26.72 4.65
N PHE A 4 -8.30 27.13 5.87
CA PHE A 4 -7.33 28.20 6.09
C PHE A 4 -5.91 27.69 5.84
N LEU A 5 -5.56 26.54 6.40
CA LEU A 5 -4.25 25.91 6.21
C LEU A 5 -3.95 25.66 4.72
N ASP A 6 -4.94 25.20 3.96
CA ASP A 6 -4.81 24.93 2.51
C ASP A 6 -4.43 26.19 1.71
N GLY A 7 -5.05 27.34 2.04
CA GLY A 7 -4.80 28.62 1.38
C GLY A 7 -3.69 29.48 1.99
N TRP A 8 -3.20 29.14 3.19
CA TRP A 8 -2.22 29.96 3.89
C TRP A 8 -0.85 29.84 3.23
N ARG A 9 -0.15 30.97 3.13
CA ARG A 9 1.21 31.06 2.57
C ARG A 9 2.02 31.92 3.52
N CYS A 10 3.23 31.45 3.84
CA CYS A 10 4.18 32.21 4.63
C CYS A 10 4.94 33.20 3.74
N ALA A 11 5.14 34.44 4.21
CA ALA A 11 5.93 35.44 3.52
C ALA A 11 7.44 35.36 3.83
N TYR A 12 7.82 34.64 4.90
CA TYR A 12 9.20 34.46 5.29
C TYR A 12 9.86 33.27 4.58
N THR A 13 11.18 33.37 4.39
CA THR A 13 12.03 32.27 3.89
C THR A 13 12.50 31.32 5.01
N SER A 14 12.17 31.63 6.26
CA SER A 14 12.61 30.92 7.45
C SER A 14 11.45 30.16 8.09
N ILE A 15 11.61 28.85 8.27
CA ILE A 15 10.59 27.99 8.89
C ILE A 15 10.23 28.46 10.29
N SER A 16 11.20 28.89 11.09
CA SER A 16 10.95 29.38 12.44
C SER A 16 10.03 30.60 12.45
N LYS A 17 10.25 31.56 11.55
CA LYS A 17 9.38 32.73 11.40
C LYS A 17 7.99 32.34 10.89
N CYS A 18 7.90 31.42 9.94
CA CYS A 18 6.62 30.91 9.43
C CYS A 18 5.81 30.20 10.52
N ALA A 19 6.45 29.42 11.38
CA ALA A 19 5.78 28.73 12.48
C ALA A 19 5.16 29.71 13.49
N VAL A 20 5.90 30.77 13.83
CA VAL A 20 5.42 31.83 14.73
C VAL A 20 4.28 32.62 14.09
N GLU A 21 4.42 33.00 12.81
CA GLU A 21 3.36 33.69 12.06
C GLU A 21 2.08 32.85 11.98
N LEU A 22 2.20 31.56 11.68
CA LEU A 22 1.06 30.64 11.63
C LEU A 22 0.36 30.51 12.98
N ALA A 23 1.13 30.42 14.06
CA ALA A 23 0.60 30.35 15.42
C ALA A 23 -0.19 31.62 15.80
N GLU A 24 0.29 32.80 15.39
CA GLU A 24 -0.43 34.06 15.57
C GLU A 24 -1.69 34.15 14.71
N GLU A 25 -1.65 33.71 13.45
CA GLU A 25 -2.83 33.60 12.60
C GLU A 25 -3.89 32.68 13.22
N PHE A 26 -3.47 31.55 13.79
CA PHE A 26 -4.34 30.62 14.50
C PHE A 26 -4.98 31.26 15.73
N ARG A 27 -4.23 32.08 16.47
CA ARG A 27 -4.77 32.87 17.59
C ARG A 27 -5.77 33.91 17.12
N VAL A 28 -5.44 34.70 16.10
CA VAL A 28 -6.32 35.75 15.54
C VAL A 28 -7.65 35.16 15.07
N ARG A 29 -7.59 33.98 14.44
CA ARG A 29 -8.76 33.24 13.96
C ARG A 29 -9.48 32.44 15.05
N LYS A 30 -9.03 32.54 16.30
CA LYS A 30 -9.58 31.85 17.48
C LYS A 30 -9.56 30.32 17.37
N PHE A 31 -8.66 29.76 16.57
CA PHE A 31 -8.38 28.33 16.60
C PHE A 31 -7.60 27.96 17.86
N TRP A 32 -6.70 28.84 18.29
CA TRP A 32 -5.86 28.68 19.48
C TRP A 32 -6.05 29.85 20.46
N ARG A 33 -5.72 29.59 21.74
CA ARG A 33 -5.67 30.63 22.77
C ARG A 33 -4.38 31.43 22.64
N LYS A 34 -4.34 32.61 23.27
CA LYS A 34 -3.14 33.45 23.31
C LYS A 34 -1.93 32.72 23.91
N THR A 35 -2.16 31.90 24.92
CA THR A 35 -1.11 31.10 25.57
C THR A 35 -0.45 30.12 24.61
N ASP A 36 -1.21 29.54 23.68
CA ASP A 36 -0.71 28.51 22.77
C ASP A 36 0.24 29.14 21.73
N ALA A 37 -0.13 30.30 21.17
CA ALA A 37 0.73 31.03 20.24
C ALA A 37 2.03 31.51 20.91
N VAL A 38 1.94 32.01 22.15
CA VAL A 38 3.12 32.40 22.94
C VAL A 38 4.02 31.19 23.22
N LEU A 39 3.44 30.02 23.48
CA LEU A 39 4.21 28.80 23.75
C LEU A 39 4.98 28.34 22.51
N VAL A 40 4.38 28.43 21.31
CA VAL A 40 5.10 28.16 20.05
C VAL A 40 6.25 29.15 19.84
N GLY A 41 6.02 30.44 20.08
CA GLY A 41 7.07 31.46 20.01
C GLY A 41 8.27 31.13 20.90
N LYS A 42 8.01 30.83 22.19
CA LYS A 42 9.06 30.44 23.15
C LYS A 42 9.77 29.15 22.76
N TRP A 43 9.04 28.14 22.30
CA TRP A 43 9.64 26.89 21.85
C TRP A 43 10.60 27.09 20.68
N ILE A 44 10.25 27.99 19.74
CA ILE A 44 11.14 28.37 18.64
C ILE A 44 12.38 29.13 19.15
N GLU A 45 12.22 30.04 20.11
CA GLU A 45 13.34 30.73 20.77
C GLU A 45 14.28 29.74 21.46
N ASP A 46 13.74 28.81 22.27
CA ASP A 46 14.52 27.78 22.96
C ASP A 46 15.34 26.93 21.97
N LEU A 47 14.74 26.55 20.83
CA LEU A 47 15.45 25.81 19.78
C LEU A 47 16.61 26.62 19.19
N LEU A 48 16.39 27.91 18.91
CA LEU A 48 17.44 28.78 18.38
C LEU A 48 18.56 28.99 19.41
N ASP A 49 18.23 29.14 20.69
CA ASP A 49 19.19 29.25 21.80
C ASP A 49 20.03 27.96 21.95
N MET A 50 19.43 26.80 21.66
CA MET A 50 20.13 25.51 21.57
C MET A 50 20.94 25.35 20.28
N SER A 51 21.08 26.41 19.47
CA SER A 51 21.76 26.40 18.17
C SER A 51 21.15 25.41 17.17
N TYR A 52 19.85 25.13 17.28
CA TYR A 52 19.14 24.31 16.30
C TYR A 52 19.02 25.04 14.96
N GLU A 53 19.53 24.43 13.90
CA GLU A 53 19.42 24.96 12.54
C GLU A 53 18.14 24.47 11.88
N PHE A 54 17.20 25.40 11.64
CA PHE A 54 15.99 25.08 10.89
C PHE A 54 16.30 24.82 9.41
N PRO A 55 15.61 23.86 8.76
CA PRO A 55 15.76 23.63 7.33
C PRO A 55 15.36 24.87 6.52
N THR A 56 16.02 25.06 5.38
CA THR A 56 15.63 26.09 4.41
C THR A 56 14.29 25.72 3.77
N ILE A 57 13.39 26.69 3.62
CA ILE A 57 12.16 26.51 2.83
C ILE A 57 12.58 26.29 1.38
N LYS A 58 12.42 25.06 0.88
CA LYS A 58 12.64 24.76 -0.53
C LYS A 58 11.48 25.30 -1.37
N ASP A 59 11.80 25.78 -2.57
CA ASP A 59 10.79 26.18 -3.53
C ASP A 59 9.93 24.95 -3.90
N MET A 60 8.61 25.11 -3.99
CA MET A 60 7.68 23.98 -4.22
C MET A 60 7.94 23.25 -5.55
N ASN A 61 8.69 23.88 -6.46
CA ASN A 61 9.09 23.31 -7.75
C ASN A 61 10.35 22.44 -7.67
N GLU A 62 11.10 22.46 -6.56
CA GLU A 62 12.22 21.56 -6.33
C GLU A 62 11.74 20.31 -5.56
N PHE A 63 11.15 19.35 -6.28
CA PHE A 63 11.03 17.95 -5.82
C PHE A 63 12.40 17.25 -5.71
N SER A 64 13.47 17.98 -5.34
CA SER A 64 14.83 17.48 -5.16
C SER A 64 14.97 16.82 -3.78
N MET A 65 14.27 15.70 -3.58
CA MET A 65 14.68 14.78 -2.52
C MET A 65 15.95 14.03 -2.94
N SER A 66 16.74 13.66 -1.92
CA SER A 66 18.08 13.10 -2.09
C SER A 66 18.12 12.08 -3.23
N PRO A 67 18.89 12.33 -4.31
CA PRO A 67 19.01 11.41 -5.44
C PRO A 67 19.79 10.14 -5.08
N ASN A 68 20.11 9.91 -3.80
CA ASN A 68 20.84 8.71 -3.39
C ASN A 68 19.93 7.47 -3.33
N GLU A 69 19.28 7.20 -4.46
CA GLU A 69 18.53 6.00 -4.82
C GLU A 69 19.37 4.72 -4.67
N SER A 70 20.69 4.86 -4.53
CA SER A 70 21.61 3.76 -4.30
C SER A 70 21.54 3.22 -2.87
N LEU A 71 21.15 4.04 -1.90
CA LEU A 71 21.06 3.64 -0.49
C LEU A 71 19.73 2.92 -0.23
N ARG A 72 19.83 1.78 0.47
CA ARG A 72 18.69 1.04 0.99
C ARG A 72 18.31 1.59 2.37
N GLY A 73 17.02 1.83 2.61
CA GLY A 73 16.52 2.28 3.91
C GLY A 73 16.64 3.79 4.11
N SER A 74 16.37 4.58 3.07
CA SER A 74 16.41 6.04 3.17
C SER A 74 15.22 6.54 4.00
N ASN A 75 15.48 7.24 5.11
CA ASN A 75 14.40 7.70 6.00
C ASN A 75 13.54 8.83 5.38
N CYS A 76 14.12 9.65 4.51
CA CYS A 76 13.38 10.64 3.74
C CYS A 76 13.07 10.07 2.35
N ARG A 77 11.79 10.08 1.93
CA ARG A 77 11.33 9.55 0.64
C ARG A 77 10.16 10.35 0.09
N ARG A 78 9.97 10.29 -1.24
CA ARG A 78 8.78 10.88 -1.91
C ARG A 78 7.54 10.11 -1.50
N ALA A 79 6.55 10.84 -1.02
CA ALA A 79 5.22 10.32 -0.79
C ALA A 79 4.22 11.46 -1.02
N GLU A 80 3.05 11.09 -1.54
CA GLU A 80 1.91 11.99 -1.67
C GLU A 80 0.70 11.24 -1.13
N MET A 81 -0.19 11.98 -0.47
CA MET A 81 -1.44 11.42 0.02
C MET A 81 -2.57 12.30 -0.49
N GLU A 82 -3.44 11.69 -1.28
CA GLU A 82 -4.69 12.27 -1.69
C GLU A 82 -5.75 11.88 -0.67
N PHE A 83 -6.23 12.87 0.08
CA PHE A 83 -7.40 12.72 0.93
C PHE A 83 -8.60 13.29 0.18
N VAL A 84 -9.68 12.50 0.09
CA VAL A 84 -10.96 13.04 -0.38
C VAL A 84 -11.44 14.04 0.67
N SER A 85 -11.42 15.33 0.30
CA SER A 85 -11.88 16.43 1.16
C SER A 85 -13.39 16.33 1.42
N ASP A 86 -13.76 16.46 2.70
CA ASP A 86 -15.13 16.67 3.23
C ASP A 86 -16.12 15.49 3.18
N ARG A 87 -16.01 14.60 4.18
CA ARG A 87 -17.08 13.69 4.68
C ARG A 87 -18.28 14.43 5.32
N SER A 88 -18.48 15.71 5.00
CA SER A 88 -19.41 16.61 5.70
C SER A 88 -20.50 17.21 4.80
N LEU A 89 -20.55 16.83 3.51
CA LEU A 89 -21.55 17.33 2.57
C LEU A 89 -22.64 16.27 2.29
N PRO A 90 -23.93 16.66 2.32
CA PRO A 90 -25.06 15.74 2.09
C PRO A 90 -25.11 15.07 0.70
N ASN A 91 -24.18 15.36 -0.21
CA ASN A 91 -24.08 14.79 -1.56
C ASN A 91 -22.92 13.78 -1.74
N GLU A 92 -22.24 13.33 -0.67
CA GLU A 92 -21.05 12.47 -0.76
C GLU A 92 -21.31 11.12 -1.44
N ALA A 93 -22.43 10.47 -1.11
CA ALA A 93 -22.83 9.21 -1.73
C ALA A 93 -23.06 9.36 -3.24
N ASP A 94 -23.53 10.54 -3.68
CA ASP A 94 -23.73 10.87 -5.08
C ASP A 94 -22.40 11.12 -5.80
N GLU A 95 -21.45 11.83 -5.18
CA GLU A 95 -20.12 12.08 -5.75
C GLU A 95 -19.27 10.81 -5.86
N ARG A 96 -19.29 9.93 -4.85
CA ARG A 96 -18.58 8.64 -4.91
C ARG A 96 -19.17 7.73 -5.99
N SER A 97 -20.50 7.69 -6.11
CA SER A 97 -21.17 6.97 -7.20
C SER A 97 -20.85 7.54 -8.58
N LYS A 98 -20.84 8.88 -8.74
CA LYS A 98 -20.38 9.53 -9.96
C LYS A 98 -18.94 9.16 -10.30
N PHE A 99 -18.07 9.09 -9.29
CA PHE A 99 -16.69 8.68 -9.51
C PHE A 99 -16.58 7.23 -9.99
N LYS A 100 -17.34 6.29 -9.38
CA LYS A 100 -17.42 4.89 -9.85
C LYS A 100 -17.86 4.81 -11.32
N ILE A 101 -18.94 5.50 -11.67
CA ILE A 101 -19.49 5.52 -13.03
C ILE A 101 -18.47 6.10 -14.02
N ARG A 102 -17.85 7.25 -13.70
CA ARG A 102 -16.84 7.88 -14.55
C ARG A 102 -15.61 6.99 -14.72
N ALA A 103 -15.08 6.44 -13.62
CA ALA A 103 -13.93 5.56 -13.64
C ALA A 103 -14.17 4.34 -14.54
N PHE A 104 -15.35 3.73 -14.43
CA PHE A 104 -15.72 2.60 -15.25
C PHE A 104 -16.01 2.98 -16.71
N GLY A 105 -16.61 4.15 -16.96
CA GLY A 105 -16.77 4.72 -18.30
C GLY A 105 -15.44 4.85 -19.03
N GLU A 106 -14.41 5.39 -18.36
CA GLU A 106 -13.07 5.53 -18.94
C GLU A 106 -12.39 4.16 -19.20
N LEU A 107 -12.65 3.14 -18.36
CA LEU A 107 -12.22 1.77 -18.64
C LEU A 107 -12.95 1.18 -19.85
N SER A 108 -14.22 1.53 -20.01
CA SER A 108 -15.05 1.09 -21.12
C SER A 108 -14.58 1.70 -22.44
N ASP A 109 -14.27 2.99 -22.49
CA ASP A 109 -13.66 3.65 -23.64
C ASP A 109 -12.31 3.01 -24.01
N TRP A 110 -11.51 2.69 -22.99
CA TRP A 110 -10.24 1.97 -23.17
C TRP A 110 -10.40 0.56 -23.75
N CYS A 111 -11.50 -0.12 -23.41
CA CYS A 111 -11.88 -1.41 -23.99
C CYS A 111 -12.41 -1.28 -25.42
N GLU A 112 -13.13 -0.20 -25.73
CA GLU A 112 -13.61 0.09 -27.08
C GLU A 112 -12.44 0.24 -28.06
N ALA A 113 -11.36 0.90 -27.63
CA ALA A 113 -10.12 1.00 -28.40
C ALA A 113 -9.47 -0.37 -28.70
N ALA A 114 -9.79 -1.42 -27.94
CA ALA A 114 -9.43 -2.82 -28.24
C ALA A 114 -10.57 -3.61 -28.89
N ASN A 115 -11.55 -2.93 -29.46
CA ASN A 115 -12.67 -3.50 -30.20
C ASN A 115 -13.54 -4.43 -29.32
N TYR A 116 -13.86 -3.96 -28.12
CA TYR A 116 -14.79 -4.59 -27.18
C TYR A 116 -15.74 -3.56 -26.54
N SER A 117 -17.03 -3.66 -26.84
CA SER A 117 -18.05 -2.66 -26.51
C SER A 117 -19.27 -3.19 -25.75
N GLU A 118 -19.25 -4.46 -25.32
CA GLU A 118 -20.46 -5.19 -24.88
C GLU A 118 -21.16 -4.58 -23.65
N PHE A 119 -20.44 -3.91 -22.76
CA PHE A 119 -21.00 -3.27 -21.55
C PHE A 119 -21.02 -1.72 -21.60
N LEU A 120 -20.69 -1.10 -22.74
CA LEU A 120 -20.66 0.38 -22.90
C LEU A 120 -22.03 1.06 -22.73
N HIS A 121 -23.14 0.32 -22.82
CA HIS A 121 -24.48 0.91 -22.98
C HIS A 121 -25.36 0.87 -21.72
N LYS A 122 -24.85 0.40 -20.58
CA LYS A 122 -25.64 0.22 -19.36
C LYS A 122 -24.87 0.64 -18.10
N LEU A 123 -24.53 1.92 -17.98
CA LEU A 123 -24.08 2.46 -16.70
C LEU A 123 -25.30 2.86 -15.86
N PRO A 124 -25.38 2.45 -14.58
CA PRO A 124 -26.47 2.85 -13.70
C PRO A 124 -26.39 4.35 -13.38
N SER A 125 -27.49 4.91 -12.91
CA SER A 125 -27.49 6.27 -12.35
C SER A 125 -26.75 6.30 -11.00
N PRO A 126 -26.17 7.45 -10.58
CA PRO A 126 -25.50 7.56 -9.28
C PRO A 126 -26.37 7.12 -8.09
N ARG A 127 -27.69 7.37 -8.17
CA ARG A 127 -28.68 6.96 -7.16
C ARG A 127 -28.88 5.45 -7.06
N GLN A 128 -28.63 4.69 -8.12
CA GLN A 128 -28.67 3.22 -8.07
C GLN A 128 -27.43 2.66 -7.34
N LEU A 129 -26.35 3.45 -7.22
CA LEU A 129 -25.07 3.04 -6.64
C LEU A 129 -24.78 3.57 -5.24
N THR A 130 -25.68 4.37 -4.65
CA THR A 130 -25.40 5.25 -3.51
C THR A 130 -24.79 4.59 -2.26
N VAL A 131 -24.82 3.25 -2.12
CA VAL A 131 -24.14 2.56 -1.00
C VAL A 131 -23.41 1.27 -1.42
N ALA A 132 -23.41 0.88 -2.70
CA ALA A 132 -22.87 -0.41 -3.11
C ALA A 132 -21.32 -0.43 -3.07
N HIS A 133 -20.73 -1.45 -2.46
CA HIS A 133 -19.29 -1.78 -2.50
C HIS A 133 -18.32 -0.72 -1.95
N ASN A 134 -18.70 0.03 -0.92
CA ASN A 134 -17.76 0.91 -0.22
C ASN A 134 -16.99 0.14 0.85
N LYS A 135 -15.66 0.23 0.82
CA LYS A 135 -14.77 -0.22 1.89
C LYS A 135 -14.12 0.98 2.58
N ASP A 136 -13.99 0.88 3.90
CA ASP A 136 -13.24 1.83 4.75
C ASP A 136 -11.78 1.40 4.94
N ASP A 137 -11.33 0.37 4.23
CA ASP A 137 -9.96 -0.13 4.24
C ASP A 137 -9.04 0.64 3.29
N ALA A 138 -7.75 0.56 3.57
CA ALA A 138 -6.71 0.96 2.62
C ALA A 138 -6.37 -0.21 1.68
N LEU A 139 -6.17 0.10 0.39
CA LEU A 139 -5.55 -0.81 -0.57
C LEU A 139 -4.15 -0.32 -0.93
N ILE A 140 -3.14 -1.14 -0.67
CA ILE A 140 -1.76 -0.90 -1.02
C ILE A 140 -1.44 -1.75 -2.25
N ILE A 141 -1.11 -1.10 -3.36
CA ILE A 141 -0.70 -1.77 -4.58
C ILE A 141 0.81 -1.64 -4.71
N THR A 142 1.51 -2.77 -4.64
CA THR A 142 2.97 -2.83 -4.72
C THR A 142 3.45 -3.02 -6.16
N TYR A 143 4.50 -2.29 -6.52
CA TYR A 143 5.13 -2.35 -7.84
C TYR A 143 6.57 -2.84 -7.72
N ASN A 144 6.83 -4.01 -8.27
CA ASN A 144 8.16 -4.63 -8.23
C ASN A 144 9.21 -3.87 -9.06
N TYR A 145 8.74 -3.12 -10.06
CA TYR A 145 9.56 -2.42 -11.06
C TYR A 145 9.09 -0.97 -11.21
N PRO A 146 9.90 -0.11 -11.88
CA PRO A 146 9.54 1.27 -12.13
C PRO A 146 8.17 1.43 -12.78
N ILE A 147 7.32 2.24 -12.15
CA ILE A 147 5.96 2.45 -12.59
C ILE A 147 5.95 3.42 -13.77
N ASN A 148 5.45 2.98 -14.93
CA ASN A 148 5.53 3.77 -16.16
C ASN A 148 4.19 4.05 -16.86
N GLN A 149 3.20 3.15 -16.82
CA GLN A 149 1.99 3.30 -17.65
C GLN A 149 0.69 2.72 -17.05
N THR A 150 0.74 1.84 -16.05
CA THR A 150 -0.42 0.99 -15.68
C THR A 150 -1.29 1.52 -14.54
N ILE A 151 -0.85 2.57 -13.82
CA ILE A 151 -1.54 3.07 -12.62
C ILE A 151 -2.99 3.43 -12.95
N GLY A 152 -3.21 4.09 -14.09
CA GLY A 152 -4.55 4.57 -14.45
C GLY A 152 -5.61 3.45 -14.55
N VAL A 153 -5.24 2.24 -14.99
CA VAL A 153 -6.17 1.10 -15.00
C VAL A 153 -6.54 0.70 -13.57
N LEU A 154 -5.53 0.52 -12.71
CA LEU A 154 -5.73 0.11 -11.31
C LEU A 154 -6.49 1.16 -10.50
N GLN A 155 -6.23 2.45 -10.74
CA GLN A 155 -7.02 3.53 -10.12
C GLN A 155 -8.49 3.38 -10.43
N ARG A 156 -8.86 3.15 -11.69
CA ARG A 156 -10.26 3.05 -12.09
C ARG A 156 -10.93 1.77 -11.57
N MET A 157 -10.17 0.69 -11.45
CA MET A 157 -10.66 -0.57 -10.90
C MET A 157 -10.89 -0.52 -9.38
N TYR A 158 -10.04 0.19 -8.63
CA TYR A 158 -9.98 0.06 -7.17
C TYR A 158 -10.22 1.37 -6.40
N GLN A 159 -9.65 2.50 -6.83
CA GLN A 159 -9.69 3.75 -6.06
C GLN A 159 -11.11 4.24 -5.68
N PRO A 160 -12.17 4.09 -6.52
CA PRO A 160 -13.53 4.46 -6.13
C PRO A 160 -14.13 3.65 -4.96
N TYR A 161 -13.58 2.48 -4.66
CA TYR A 161 -14.17 1.48 -3.77
C TYR A 161 -13.48 1.39 -2.40
N PHE A 162 -12.22 1.80 -2.29
CA PHE A 162 -11.47 1.80 -1.02
C PHE A 162 -11.45 3.18 -0.38
N GLY A 163 -11.21 3.23 0.94
CA GLY A 163 -11.08 4.50 1.66
C GLY A 163 -9.85 5.28 1.22
N VAL A 164 -8.78 4.57 0.87
CA VAL A 164 -7.59 5.09 0.19
C VAL A 164 -6.94 3.99 -0.63
N THR A 165 -6.39 4.32 -1.79
CA THR A 165 -5.54 3.42 -2.59
C THR A 165 -4.16 4.03 -2.70
N ILE A 166 -3.13 3.32 -2.22
CA ILE A 166 -1.74 3.79 -2.16
C ILE A 166 -0.90 2.94 -3.11
N PHE A 167 -0.25 3.60 -4.07
CA PHE A 167 0.68 2.97 -5.00
C PHE A 167 2.09 3.02 -4.40
N CYS A 168 2.72 1.86 -4.17
CA CYS A 168 4.01 1.80 -3.52
C CYS A 168 5.06 1.06 -4.36
N GLY A 169 6.20 1.70 -4.58
CA GLY A 169 7.29 1.14 -5.39
C GLY A 169 8.14 2.22 -6.06
N PRO A 170 8.97 1.87 -7.05
CA PRO A 170 9.85 2.83 -7.72
C PRO A 170 9.05 3.70 -8.68
N TRP A 171 8.62 4.86 -8.22
CA TRP A 171 7.92 5.83 -9.06
C TRP A 171 8.81 7.01 -9.43
N TYR A 172 8.86 7.31 -10.73
CA TYR A 172 9.67 8.36 -11.33
C TYR A 172 8.75 9.19 -12.24
N PRO A 173 8.16 10.30 -11.74
CA PRO A 173 7.18 11.09 -12.48
C PRO A 173 7.66 11.48 -13.88
N GLU A 174 8.96 11.79 -14.01
CA GLU A 174 9.60 12.18 -15.27
C GLU A 174 9.68 11.05 -16.31
N LYS A 175 9.43 9.81 -15.90
CA LYS A 175 9.44 8.61 -16.77
C LYS A 175 8.06 8.03 -17.00
N TYR A 176 7.03 8.61 -16.38
CA TYR A 176 5.66 8.13 -16.54
C TYR A 176 5.08 8.64 -17.87
N ASP A 177 4.49 7.74 -18.64
CA ASP A 177 3.95 8.04 -19.97
C ASP A 177 2.41 8.15 -19.94
N ASP A 178 1.95 9.37 -19.69
CA ASP A 178 0.52 9.74 -19.73
C ASP A 178 -0.07 9.79 -21.15
N TYR A 179 0.74 9.59 -22.18
CA TYR A 179 0.29 9.60 -23.58
C TYR A 179 0.31 8.20 -24.20
N SER A 180 0.56 7.18 -23.39
CA SER A 180 0.41 5.78 -23.77
C SER A 180 -1.06 5.43 -24.07
N ASP A 181 -1.28 4.26 -24.66
CA ASP A 181 -2.63 3.72 -24.92
C ASP A 181 -3.35 3.23 -23.64
N PHE A 182 -2.81 3.53 -22.45
CA PHE A 182 -3.44 3.24 -21.16
C PHE A 182 -4.20 4.46 -20.64
N PRO A 183 -5.22 4.26 -19.77
CA PRO A 183 -5.86 5.38 -19.11
C PRO A 183 -4.84 6.23 -18.35
N ARG A 184 -4.94 7.55 -18.48
CA ARG A 184 -4.05 8.50 -17.81
C ARG A 184 -4.12 8.35 -16.30
N VAL A 185 -3.02 8.64 -15.60
CA VAL A 185 -3.06 8.65 -14.14
C VAL A 185 -3.95 9.81 -13.67
N LEU A 186 -4.86 9.52 -12.74
CA LEU A 186 -5.65 10.54 -12.06
C LEU A 186 -4.74 11.23 -11.06
N ARG A 187 -4.67 12.58 -11.10
CA ARG A 187 -3.83 13.39 -10.20
C ARG A 187 -4.69 14.37 -9.40
N PRO A 188 -4.32 14.68 -8.14
CA PRO A 188 -3.27 14.02 -7.34
C PRO A 188 -3.57 12.53 -7.10
N PHE A 189 -2.61 11.75 -6.61
CA PHE A 189 -2.85 10.36 -6.20
C PHE A 189 -1.94 9.95 -5.05
N SER A 190 -2.38 8.99 -4.24
CA SER A 190 -1.60 8.53 -3.10
C SER A 190 -0.49 7.57 -3.53
N TYR A 191 0.76 7.88 -3.20
CA TYR A 191 1.89 7.01 -3.48
C TYR A 191 2.98 7.08 -2.41
N ILE A 192 3.76 6.00 -2.33
CA ILE A 192 5.00 5.93 -1.54
C ILE A 192 6.12 5.47 -2.47
N HIS A 193 7.12 6.32 -2.68
CA HIS A 193 8.30 5.97 -3.43
C HIS A 193 9.22 5.08 -2.59
N LEU A 194 9.54 3.91 -3.14
CA LEU A 194 10.64 3.06 -2.72
C LEU A 194 11.64 2.96 -3.88
N SER A 195 12.93 3.16 -3.64
CA SER A 195 13.92 3.07 -4.73
C SER A 195 13.96 1.67 -5.33
N LYS A 196 14.56 1.51 -6.52
CA LYS A 196 14.80 0.17 -7.10
C LYS A 196 15.59 -0.73 -6.16
N ASN A 197 16.50 -0.17 -5.35
CA ASN A 197 17.32 -0.93 -4.40
C ASN A 197 16.54 -1.32 -3.14
N GLU A 198 15.58 -0.48 -2.72
CA GLU A 198 14.66 -0.83 -1.64
C GLU A 198 13.67 -1.91 -2.09
N MET A 199 13.06 -1.80 -3.28
CA MET A 199 12.12 -2.81 -3.76
C MET A 199 12.77 -4.09 -4.24
N ARG A 200 13.94 -3.98 -4.87
CA ARG A 200 14.74 -5.07 -5.42
C ARG A 200 13.89 -6.12 -6.15
N GLU A 201 13.28 -5.73 -7.27
CA GLU A 201 12.46 -6.64 -8.09
C GLU A 201 11.33 -7.35 -7.32
N GLY A 202 10.84 -6.72 -6.23
CA GLY A 202 9.78 -7.26 -5.37
C GLY A 202 10.26 -8.06 -4.17
N TYR A 203 11.57 -8.27 -4.00
CA TYR A 203 12.13 -9.08 -2.90
C TYR A 203 11.74 -8.55 -1.53
N PHE A 204 11.44 -7.26 -1.44
CA PHE A 204 11.10 -6.58 -0.21
C PHE A 204 9.79 -5.77 -0.32
N ALA A 205 8.84 -6.22 -1.14
CA ALA A 205 7.58 -5.52 -1.35
C ALA A 205 6.79 -5.27 -0.06
N TYR A 206 6.91 -6.15 0.95
CA TYR A 206 6.33 -5.93 2.29
C TYR A 206 6.78 -4.62 2.95
N TYR A 207 7.91 -4.04 2.53
CA TYR A 207 8.43 -2.80 3.10
C TYR A 207 7.48 -1.61 2.84
N CYS A 208 6.66 -1.71 1.79
CA CYS A 208 5.56 -0.77 1.57
C CYS A 208 4.65 -0.63 2.79
N MET A 209 4.28 -1.74 3.44
CA MET A 209 3.44 -1.70 4.63
C MET A 209 4.13 -1.07 5.83
N ALA A 210 5.44 -1.27 5.97
CA ALA A 210 6.22 -0.59 7.00
C ALA A 210 6.17 0.93 6.78
N LYS A 211 6.23 1.40 5.53
CA LYS A 211 6.15 2.83 5.21
C LYS A 211 4.73 3.39 5.29
N VAL A 212 3.70 2.57 5.05
CA VAL A 212 2.30 2.98 5.25
C VAL A 212 2.01 3.26 6.72
N LYS A 213 2.59 2.48 7.66
CA LYS A 213 2.50 2.78 9.09
C LYS A 213 2.96 4.20 9.40
N ASP A 214 4.04 4.67 8.77
CA ASP A 214 4.62 6.00 9.02
C ASP A 214 3.66 7.14 8.64
N LEU A 215 2.69 6.88 7.75
CA LEU A 215 1.64 7.84 7.38
C LEU A 215 0.60 8.05 8.48
N ARG A 216 0.52 7.17 9.48
CA ARG A 216 -0.40 7.23 10.64
C ARG A 216 -1.86 7.46 10.23
N LEU A 217 -2.31 6.73 9.22
CA LEU A 217 -3.69 6.81 8.73
C LEU A 217 -4.65 6.32 9.81
N GLY A 218 -5.57 7.20 10.22
CA GLY A 218 -6.61 6.89 11.21
C GLY A 218 -7.90 6.39 10.56
N ASN A 219 -8.77 5.77 11.37
CA ASN A 219 -10.13 5.33 10.98
C ASN A 219 -10.19 4.30 9.83
N LEU A 220 -9.20 3.40 9.75
CA LEU A 220 -9.20 2.26 8.82
C LEU A 220 -9.45 0.96 9.58
N GLN A 221 -10.22 0.03 9.01
CA GLN A 221 -10.42 -1.30 9.62
C GLN A 221 -9.18 -2.19 9.43
N GLY A 222 -8.60 -2.14 8.23
CA GLY A 222 -7.27 -2.66 7.98
C GLY A 222 -6.72 -2.28 6.61
N TYR A 223 -5.77 -3.10 6.17
CA TYR A 223 -4.89 -2.83 5.04
C TYR A 223 -4.83 -4.05 4.13
N PHE A 224 -5.40 -3.94 2.95
CA PHE A 224 -5.18 -4.88 1.86
C PHE A 224 -3.87 -4.56 1.16
N VAL A 225 -3.08 -5.57 0.87
CA VAL A 225 -1.87 -5.45 0.06
C VAL A 225 -2.04 -6.36 -1.15
N MET A 226 -1.72 -5.84 -2.34
CA MET A 226 -1.66 -6.63 -3.57
C MET A 226 -0.51 -6.20 -4.48
N ALA A 227 0.06 -7.12 -5.25
CA ALA A 227 0.96 -6.80 -6.35
C ALA A 227 0.21 -6.16 -7.54
N ASP A 228 0.93 -5.40 -8.37
CA ASP A 228 0.38 -4.73 -9.55
C ASP A 228 -0.10 -5.69 -10.66
N ASP A 229 0.34 -6.95 -10.62
CA ASP A 229 -0.16 -8.03 -11.49
C ASP A 229 -1.13 -8.99 -10.80
N ASN A 230 -1.72 -8.60 -9.66
CA ASN A 230 -2.85 -9.31 -9.08
C ASN A 230 -4.19 -8.72 -9.54
N THR A 231 -5.22 -9.56 -9.56
CA THR A 231 -6.61 -9.09 -9.65
C THR A 231 -7.36 -9.54 -8.41
N PHE A 232 -7.84 -8.56 -7.64
CA PHE A 232 -8.61 -8.74 -6.43
C PHE A 232 -10.09 -8.45 -6.68
N ASN A 233 -10.93 -9.48 -6.56
CA ASN A 233 -12.39 -9.36 -6.63
C ASN A 233 -12.91 -8.99 -5.23
N PHE A 234 -12.96 -7.71 -4.92
CA PHE A 234 -13.19 -7.20 -3.56
C PHE A 234 -14.67 -7.22 -3.10
N TRP A 235 -15.59 -7.68 -3.94
CA TRP A 235 -16.99 -7.88 -3.60
C TRP A 235 -17.23 -9.10 -2.70
N HIS A 236 -16.23 -9.98 -2.56
CA HIS A 236 -16.28 -11.07 -1.58
C HIS A 236 -16.16 -10.53 -0.15
N GLU A 237 -16.97 -11.09 0.75
CA GLU A 237 -16.90 -10.77 2.17
C GLU A 237 -15.64 -11.38 2.80
N ILE A 238 -14.91 -10.57 3.56
CA ILE A 238 -13.68 -10.96 4.26
C ILE A 238 -13.86 -10.56 5.72
N ASP A 239 -13.47 -11.45 6.63
CA ASP A 239 -13.44 -11.12 8.06
C ASP A 239 -12.28 -10.16 8.35
N PHE A 240 -12.63 -8.91 8.65
CA PHE A 240 -11.67 -7.84 8.88
C PHE A 240 -10.99 -7.89 10.26
N ASN A 241 -11.42 -8.78 11.16
CA ASN A 241 -10.85 -8.91 12.50
C ASN A 241 -9.55 -9.72 12.53
N MET A 242 -9.25 -10.44 11.46
CA MET A 242 -8.11 -11.35 11.39
C MET A 242 -7.31 -11.16 10.11
N THR A 243 -6.01 -11.46 10.17
CA THR A 243 -5.15 -11.51 8.98
C THR A 243 -5.71 -12.46 7.94
N LEU A 244 -5.70 -12.08 6.66
CA LEU A 244 -6.01 -12.98 5.55
C LEU A 244 -4.72 -13.22 4.75
N HIS A 245 -4.46 -14.48 4.42
CA HIS A 245 -3.46 -14.84 3.42
C HIS A 245 -4.00 -15.97 2.54
N PRO A 246 -4.02 -15.85 1.19
CA PRO A 246 -4.69 -16.81 0.31
C PRO A 246 -4.31 -18.27 0.57
N SER A 247 -3.02 -18.57 0.66
CA SER A 247 -2.51 -19.94 0.81
C SER A 247 -1.80 -20.21 2.13
N GLY A 248 -1.70 -19.22 3.03
CA GLY A 248 -0.89 -19.32 4.25
C GLY A 248 0.58 -19.69 4.00
N THR A 249 1.17 -20.39 4.97
CA THR A 249 2.52 -20.96 4.91
C THR A 249 2.49 -22.31 4.18
N ARG A 250 3.32 -22.50 3.15
CA ARG A 250 3.47 -23.80 2.50
C ARG A 250 4.24 -24.77 3.39
N ASP A 251 3.88 -26.04 3.30
CA ASP A 251 4.29 -27.20 4.11
C ASP A 251 5.71 -27.10 4.73
N SER A 252 5.80 -27.31 6.05
CA SER A 252 7.01 -27.16 6.87
C SER A 252 8.14 -28.12 6.48
N ASN A 253 7.85 -29.12 5.65
CA ASN A 253 8.81 -30.10 5.16
C ASN A 253 9.51 -29.69 3.85
N ILE A 254 9.10 -28.60 3.21
CA ILE A 254 9.69 -28.12 1.96
C ILE A 254 10.46 -26.83 2.23
N THR A 255 11.79 -26.93 2.17
CA THR A 255 12.66 -25.75 2.08
C THR A 255 12.31 -25.01 0.78
N GLY A 256 11.63 -23.86 0.90
CA GLY A 256 11.31 -23.02 -0.26
C GLY A 256 12.59 -22.64 -1.03
N PRO A 257 12.51 -22.37 -2.34
CA PRO A 257 13.68 -22.16 -3.21
C PRO A 257 14.57 -21.00 -2.76
N TRP A 258 14.01 -20.06 -1.99
CA TRP A 258 14.71 -18.89 -1.49
C TRP A 258 15.47 -19.12 -0.19
N TRP A 259 15.16 -20.18 0.56
CA TRP A 259 15.78 -20.43 1.86
C TRP A 259 17.31 -20.60 1.79
N PRO A 260 17.87 -21.37 0.82
CA PRO A 260 19.32 -21.52 0.69
C PRO A 260 20.05 -20.25 0.20
N SER A 261 19.31 -19.24 -0.27
CA SER A 261 19.89 -18.01 -0.82
C SER A 261 20.38 -17.06 0.29
N VAL A 262 21.09 -16.00 -0.12
CA VAL A 262 21.49 -14.92 0.80
C VAL A 262 20.30 -14.17 1.42
N PHE A 263 19.10 -14.28 0.83
CA PHE A 263 17.86 -13.67 1.31
C PHE A 263 17.02 -14.61 2.19
N GLY A 264 17.47 -15.85 2.36
CA GLY A 264 16.84 -16.84 3.24
C GLY A 264 17.60 -16.99 4.55
N ALA A 265 18.23 -18.15 4.76
CA ALA A 265 18.88 -18.51 6.02
C ALA A 265 19.90 -17.46 6.53
N LYS A 266 20.70 -16.88 5.63
CA LYS A 266 21.69 -15.85 5.99
C LYS A 266 21.00 -14.57 6.48
N ALA A 267 19.94 -14.14 5.80
CA ALA A 267 19.15 -12.99 6.21
C ALA A 267 18.38 -13.25 7.50
N ALA A 268 17.80 -14.45 7.68
CA ALA A 268 17.14 -14.85 8.91
C ALA A 268 18.09 -14.82 10.12
N LYS A 269 19.32 -15.33 9.97
CA LYS A 269 20.37 -15.20 10.99
C LYS A 269 20.70 -13.73 11.26
N LYS A 270 20.82 -12.91 10.22
CA LYS A 270 21.04 -11.47 10.38
C LYS A 270 19.89 -10.80 11.15
N ALA A 271 18.64 -11.16 10.88
CA ALA A 271 17.48 -10.63 11.60
C ALA A 271 17.52 -10.96 13.10
N VAL A 272 17.89 -12.20 13.46
CA VAL A 272 18.11 -12.57 14.87
C VAL A 272 19.18 -11.67 15.51
N ASN A 273 20.33 -11.50 14.86
CA ASN A 273 21.39 -10.61 15.36
C ASN A 273 20.92 -9.15 15.49
N LEU A 274 20.03 -8.67 14.61
CA LEU A 274 19.45 -7.34 14.75
C LEU A 274 18.63 -7.23 16.04
N PHE A 275 17.79 -8.21 16.35
CA PHE A 275 17.01 -8.23 17.59
C PHE A 275 17.86 -8.42 18.85
N GLU A 276 18.75 -9.42 18.86
CA GLU A 276 19.49 -9.84 20.06
C GLU A 276 20.75 -9.03 20.35
N GLU A 277 21.34 -8.39 19.33
CA GLU A 277 22.62 -7.68 19.47
C GLU A 277 22.45 -6.18 19.18
N LYS A 278 22.08 -5.81 17.95
CA LYS A 278 22.07 -4.40 17.53
C LYS A 278 21.00 -3.58 18.26
N TYR A 279 19.79 -4.09 18.32
CA TYR A 279 18.62 -3.42 18.88
C TYR A 279 18.20 -3.99 20.24
N ARG A 280 19.10 -4.69 20.93
CA ARG A 280 18.84 -5.30 22.25
C ARG A 280 18.35 -4.31 23.31
N ASN A 281 18.75 -3.05 23.19
CA ASN A 281 18.41 -1.97 24.11
C ASN A 281 17.31 -1.03 23.57
N ASP A 282 16.81 -1.28 22.35
CA ASP A 282 15.73 -0.48 21.77
C ASP A 282 14.39 -1.06 22.24
N THR A 283 13.72 -0.34 23.14
CA THR A 283 12.48 -0.80 23.77
C THR A 283 11.34 -1.04 22.77
N ALA A 284 11.28 -0.28 21.67
CA ALA A 284 10.24 -0.44 20.67
C ALA A 284 10.49 -1.69 19.82
N VAL A 285 11.75 -1.92 19.44
CA VAL A 285 12.14 -3.14 18.70
C VAL A 285 11.99 -4.38 19.57
N GLN A 286 12.35 -4.31 20.85
CA GLN A 286 12.17 -5.44 21.77
C GLN A 286 10.68 -5.76 21.99
N ALA A 287 9.79 -4.76 22.06
CA ALA A 287 8.35 -5.03 22.14
C ALA A 287 7.82 -5.83 20.93
N VAL A 288 8.32 -5.55 19.72
CA VAL A 288 8.02 -6.36 18.52
C VAL A 288 8.57 -7.78 18.67
N TRP A 289 9.78 -7.93 19.21
CA TRP A 289 10.41 -9.22 19.41
C TRP A 289 9.68 -10.09 20.45
N ASP A 290 9.25 -9.47 21.55
CA ASP A 290 8.44 -10.11 22.58
C ASP A 290 7.09 -10.56 22.01
N GLN A 291 6.42 -9.72 21.20
CA GLN A 291 5.18 -10.11 20.54
C GLN A 291 5.38 -11.28 19.55
N TYR A 292 6.53 -11.32 18.87
CA TYR A 292 6.90 -12.45 18.02
C TYR A 292 7.08 -13.74 18.83
N GLN A 293 7.80 -13.68 19.95
CA GLN A 293 7.98 -14.78 20.91
C GLN A 293 6.63 -15.26 21.47
N ASP A 294 5.75 -14.33 21.84
CA ASP A 294 4.41 -14.64 22.34
C ASP A 294 3.57 -15.40 21.31
N GLY A 295 3.63 -14.98 20.04
CA GLY A 295 2.91 -15.59 18.94
C GLY A 295 3.34 -17.05 18.70
N ILE A 296 4.64 -17.33 18.69
CA ILE A 296 5.12 -18.70 18.50
C ILE A 296 4.82 -19.60 19.71
N SER A 297 4.87 -19.04 20.94
CA SER A 297 4.59 -19.77 22.18
C SER A 297 3.12 -20.20 22.22
N LYS A 298 2.20 -19.28 21.88
CA LYS A 298 0.75 -19.53 21.85
C LYS A 298 0.37 -20.64 20.85
N LYS A 299 1.12 -20.78 19.76
CA LYS A 299 0.91 -21.83 18.76
C LYS A 299 1.76 -23.08 18.99
N MET A 300 2.58 -23.12 20.05
CA MET A 300 3.48 -24.23 20.37
C MET A 300 4.41 -24.63 19.21
N ILE A 301 4.82 -23.67 18.38
CA ILE A 301 5.62 -23.93 17.17
C ILE A 301 7.09 -24.16 17.52
N ALA A 302 7.63 -23.36 18.45
CA ALA A 302 9.01 -23.44 18.88
C ALA A 302 9.16 -22.90 20.31
N ALA A 303 10.21 -23.35 20.99
CA ALA A 303 10.51 -22.87 22.34
C ALA A 303 11.04 -21.42 22.36
N ASN A 304 11.63 -20.93 21.27
CA ASN A 304 12.31 -19.64 21.22
C ASN A 304 12.19 -18.97 19.83
N ALA A 305 11.95 -17.66 19.83
CA ALA A 305 11.82 -16.79 18.66
C ALA A 305 13.01 -16.89 17.71
N SER A 306 14.23 -16.89 18.27
CA SER A 306 15.48 -17.03 17.52
C SER A 306 15.60 -18.39 16.85
N VAL A 307 15.13 -19.46 17.52
CA VAL A 307 15.12 -20.80 16.93
C VAL A 307 14.16 -20.81 15.75
N HIS A 308 12.90 -20.38 15.95
CA HIS A 308 11.90 -20.34 14.90
C HIS A 308 12.32 -19.48 13.71
N LEU A 309 12.86 -18.28 13.94
CA LEU A 309 13.24 -17.38 12.86
C LEU A 309 14.32 -18.00 11.95
N LYS A 310 15.20 -18.84 12.50
CA LYS A 310 16.25 -19.58 11.78
C LYS A 310 15.79 -20.94 11.21
N THR A 311 14.56 -21.37 11.48
CA THR A 311 14.04 -22.66 10.99
C THR A 311 13.64 -22.55 9.51
N PRO A 312 13.95 -23.55 8.67
CA PRO A 312 13.48 -23.64 7.28
C PRO A 312 12.02 -24.12 7.18
N ASP A 313 11.09 -23.44 7.84
CA ASP A 313 9.68 -23.86 7.96
C ASP A 313 8.78 -23.35 6.81
N GLY A 314 9.35 -23.05 5.65
CA GLY A 314 8.58 -22.78 4.43
C GLY A 314 8.53 -21.31 4.00
N TRP A 315 7.50 -20.98 3.22
CA TRP A 315 7.32 -19.73 2.50
C TRP A 315 5.85 -19.51 2.14
N ALA A 316 5.45 -18.26 1.93
CA ALA A 316 4.09 -17.86 1.62
C ALA A 316 4.07 -17.05 0.31
N VAL A 317 3.24 -17.44 -0.66
CA VAL A 317 3.08 -16.66 -1.91
C VAL A 317 2.25 -15.43 -1.58
N SER A 318 2.94 -14.32 -1.34
CA SER A 318 2.39 -13.15 -0.67
C SER A 318 2.16 -11.98 -1.63
N ASP A 319 1.71 -12.29 -2.85
CA ASP A 319 1.27 -11.27 -3.80
C ASP A 319 -0.04 -10.60 -3.36
N MET A 320 -0.80 -11.20 -2.43
CA MET A 320 -1.97 -10.60 -1.79
C MET A 320 -2.08 -11.03 -0.32
N TYR A 321 -2.43 -10.09 0.57
CA TYR A 321 -2.81 -10.37 1.96
C TYR A 321 -3.58 -9.19 2.57
N TYR A 322 -4.17 -9.41 3.74
CA TYR A 322 -4.83 -8.36 4.54
C TYR A 322 -4.30 -8.36 5.97
N ILE A 323 -4.03 -7.17 6.50
CA ILE A 323 -3.59 -6.94 7.89
C ILE A 323 -4.62 -6.06 8.61
N PRO A 324 -5.26 -6.52 9.69
CA PRO A 324 -6.10 -5.68 10.54
C PRO A 324 -5.31 -4.51 11.12
N SER A 325 -5.96 -3.37 11.32
CA SER A 325 -5.32 -2.18 11.92
C SER A 325 -4.70 -2.46 13.29
N SER A 326 -5.29 -3.36 14.07
CA SER A 326 -4.76 -3.79 15.39
C SER A 326 -3.41 -4.52 15.31
N LEU A 327 -3.04 -5.05 14.14
CA LEU A 327 -1.77 -5.75 13.91
C LEU A 327 -0.78 -4.92 13.09
N LEU A 328 -1.14 -3.71 12.65
CA LEU A 328 -0.28 -2.87 11.81
C LEU A 328 1.06 -2.57 12.48
N ASP A 329 1.05 -2.16 13.75
CA ASP A 329 2.27 -1.78 14.46
C ASP A 329 3.26 -2.93 14.58
N PHE A 330 2.76 -4.12 14.94
CA PHE A 330 3.54 -5.33 15.03
C PHE A 330 4.07 -5.77 13.66
N HIS A 331 3.19 -5.86 12.67
CA HIS A 331 3.56 -6.25 11.31
C HIS A 331 4.64 -5.32 10.75
N ALA A 332 4.40 -4.00 10.74
CA ALA A 332 5.33 -3.02 10.21
C ALA A 332 6.67 -3.01 10.98
N GLY A 333 6.64 -3.08 12.32
CA GLY A 333 7.86 -3.15 13.13
C GLY A 333 8.71 -4.39 12.82
N LEU A 334 8.06 -5.55 12.64
CA LEU A 334 8.75 -6.78 12.23
C LEU A 334 9.34 -6.65 10.83
N MET A 335 8.58 -6.08 9.89
CA MET A 335 8.99 -5.86 8.52
C MET A 335 10.17 -4.88 8.38
N GLU A 336 10.30 -3.87 9.26
CA GLU A 336 11.51 -3.01 9.31
C GLU A 336 12.78 -3.83 9.56
N ILE A 337 12.75 -4.72 10.55
CA ILE A 337 13.90 -5.56 10.91
C ILE A 337 14.21 -6.57 9.80
N PHE A 338 13.18 -7.19 9.23
CA PHE A 338 13.33 -8.11 8.10
C PHE A 338 13.87 -7.41 6.86
N PHE A 339 13.45 -6.18 6.60
CA PHE A 339 13.99 -5.35 5.54
C PHE A 339 15.47 -5.08 5.77
N GLU A 340 15.87 -4.58 6.95
CA GLU A 340 17.27 -4.33 7.25
C GLU A 340 18.13 -5.61 7.13
N ALA A 341 17.58 -6.75 7.55
CA ALA A 341 18.22 -8.05 7.41
C ALA A 341 18.33 -8.52 5.96
N GLY A 342 17.48 -8.02 5.05
CA GLY A 342 17.38 -8.49 3.68
C GLY A 342 16.65 -9.82 3.55
N LEU A 343 15.68 -10.08 4.43
CA LEU A 343 14.87 -11.29 4.39
C LEU A 343 13.87 -11.22 3.24
N PHE A 344 13.83 -12.25 2.40
CA PHE A 344 12.97 -12.29 1.22
C PHE A 344 11.48 -12.27 1.58
N HIS A 345 10.67 -11.61 0.74
CA HIS A 345 9.24 -11.36 0.96
C HIS A 345 8.44 -12.58 1.37
N GLU A 346 8.53 -13.66 0.61
CA GLU A 346 7.76 -14.88 0.88
C GLU A 346 8.20 -15.60 2.17
N ILE A 347 9.43 -15.36 2.65
CA ILE A 347 9.92 -15.87 3.93
C ILE A 347 9.48 -14.93 5.07
N ALA A 348 9.63 -13.62 4.89
CA ALA A 348 9.25 -12.60 5.85
C ALA A 348 7.76 -12.71 6.24
N ILE A 349 6.86 -12.80 5.24
CA ILE A 349 5.43 -12.95 5.48
C ILE A 349 5.13 -14.32 6.12
N SER A 350 5.78 -15.39 5.68
CA SER A 350 5.64 -16.72 6.32
C SER A 350 5.95 -16.67 7.82
N LYS A 351 7.07 -16.04 8.19
CA LYS A 351 7.48 -15.85 9.59
C LYS A 351 6.48 -15.04 10.40
N PHE A 352 5.86 -14.02 9.81
CA PHE A 352 4.78 -13.27 10.44
C PHE A 352 3.52 -14.14 10.65
N LEU A 353 3.09 -14.90 9.64
CA LEU A 353 1.88 -15.74 9.69
C LEU A 353 1.95 -16.83 10.78
N TYR A 354 3.15 -17.33 11.08
CA TYR A 354 3.36 -18.23 12.20
C TYR A 354 3.01 -17.60 13.55
N THR A 355 3.16 -16.28 13.71
CA THR A 355 2.94 -15.58 14.98
C THR A 355 1.53 -15.06 15.21
N VAL A 356 0.69 -15.00 14.16
CA VAL A 356 -0.67 -14.42 14.24
C VAL A 356 -1.75 -15.40 13.77
N PRO A 357 -2.97 -15.34 14.35
CA PRO A 357 -4.13 -15.96 13.74
C PRO A 357 -4.34 -15.43 12.33
N HIS A 358 -4.63 -16.31 11.38
CA HIS A 358 -4.90 -15.91 10.01
C HIS A 358 -5.91 -16.86 9.36
N ARG A 359 -6.72 -16.32 8.45
CA ARG A 359 -7.63 -17.07 7.58
C ARG A 359 -6.94 -17.43 6.28
N LEU A 360 -7.25 -18.62 5.79
CA LEU A 360 -6.90 -19.10 4.47
C LEU A 360 -8.11 -19.00 3.55
N LEU A 361 -7.84 -18.84 2.26
CA LEU A 361 -8.86 -19.03 1.24
C LEU A 361 -8.92 -20.51 0.85
N ASN A 362 -10.12 -20.96 0.48
CA ASN A 362 -10.30 -22.27 -0.12
C ASN A 362 -9.57 -22.32 -1.48
N GLU A 363 -9.09 -23.48 -1.90
CA GLU A 363 -8.37 -23.63 -3.19
C GLU A 363 -9.21 -23.23 -4.41
N SER A 364 -10.55 -23.23 -4.27
CA SER A 364 -11.49 -22.74 -5.27
C SER A 364 -11.58 -21.21 -5.34
N GLU A 365 -11.19 -20.50 -4.28
CA GLU A 365 -11.33 -19.04 -4.11
C GLU A 365 -10.08 -18.28 -4.55
N PHE A 366 -8.95 -18.95 -4.84
CA PHE A 366 -7.76 -18.28 -5.36
C PHE A 366 -7.05 -19.09 -6.44
N LYS A 367 -6.31 -18.39 -7.31
CA LYS A 367 -5.44 -19.03 -8.31
C LYS A 367 -4.07 -18.36 -8.40
N TYR A 368 -3.02 -19.16 -8.17
CA TYR A 368 -1.64 -18.82 -8.49
C TYR A 368 -1.19 -19.59 -9.74
N LEU A 369 -0.98 -18.88 -10.85
CA LEU A 369 -0.58 -19.46 -12.12
C LEU A 369 0.93 -19.38 -12.29
N TRP A 370 1.54 -20.52 -12.61
CA TRP A 370 2.99 -20.67 -12.75
C TRP A 370 3.37 -21.10 -14.16
N GLY A 371 4.60 -20.74 -14.57
CA GLY A 371 5.18 -21.16 -15.84
C GLY A 371 4.27 -20.85 -17.05
N PRO A 372 4.04 -21.80 -17.96
CA PRO A 372 3.21 -21.60 -19.15
C PRO A 372 1.76 -21.21 -18.86
N LYS A 373 1.24 -21.48 -17.64
CA LYS A 373 -0.14 -21.12 -17.27
C LYS A 373 -0.32 -19.62 -17.01
N ARG A 374 0.77 -18.87 -16.79
CA ARG A 374 0.73 -17.42 -16.50
C ARG A 374 -0.01 -16.60 -17.58
N ASN A 375 0.00 -17.04 -18.84
CA ASN A 375 -0.68 -16.34 -19.95
C ASN A 375 -2.07 -16.90 -20.27
N LYS A 376 -2.59 -17.83 -19.47
CA LYS A 376 -3.90 -18.49 -19.65
C LYS A 376 -4.89 -18.13 -18.53
N TRP A 377 -4.72 -16.96 -17.92
CA TRP A 377 -5.56 -16.50 -16.82
C TRP A 377 -7.03 -16.32 -17.24
N ASP A 378 -7.31 -15.98 -18.50
CA ASP A 378 -8.67 -15.77 -19.02
C ASP A 378 -9.50 -17.06 -19.05
N ALA A 379 -8.85 -18.22 -19.15
CA ALA A 379 -9.51 -19.53 -19.13
C ALA A 379 -9.87 -20.03 -17.72
N VAL A 380 -9.31 -19.42 -16.67
CA VAL A 380 -9.47 -19.86 -15.28
C VAL A 380 -10.01 -18.78 -14.35
N TYR A 381 -10.02 -17.52 -14.80
CA TYR A 381 -10.65 -16.43 -14.08
C TYR A 381 -12.15 -16.64 -13.96
N SER A 382 -12.68 -16.37 -12.78
CA SER A 382 -14.12 -16.35 -12.52
C SER A 382 -14.44 -15.33 -11.42
N GLU A 383 -15.71 -14.94 -11.35
CA GLU A 383 -16.19 -14.01 -10.32
C GLU A 383 -16.12 -14.59 -8.90
N ASN A 384 -16.09 -15.91 -8.77
CA ASN A 384 -16.00 -16.64 -7.50
C ASN A 384 -14.57 -16.68 -6.93
N LEU A 385 -13.56 -16.29 -7.71
CA LEU A 385 -12.22 -16.08 -7.17
C LEU A 385 -12.25 -14.81 -6.32
N VAL A 386 -11.63 -14.84 -5.15
CA VAL A 386 -11.23 -13.66 -4.39
C VAL A 386 -9.98 -13.06 -5.05
N VAL A 387 -9.00 -13.88 -5.41
CA VAL A 387 -7.74 -13.41 -6.01
C VAL A 387 -7.21 -14.32 -7.10
N ILE A 388 -6.66 -13.72 -8.16
CA ILE A 388 -5.88 -14.41 -9.18
C ILE A 388 -4.56 -13.68 -9.41
N HIS A 389 -3.49 -14.46 -9.57
CA HIS A 389 -2.16 -13.98 -9.92
C HIS A 389 -1.48 -14.95 -10.88
N PRO A 390 -0.77 -14.46 -11.91
CA PRO A 390 -0.72 -13.09 -12.39
C PRO A 390 -1.76 -12.76 -13.47
N ILE A 391 -2.14 -11.50 -13.53
CA ILE A 391 -2.72 -10.80 -14.68
C ILE A 391 -1.90 -9.52 -14.90
N LYS A 392 -0.91 -9.58 -15.79
CA LYS A 392 0.04 -8.48 -16.02
C LYS A 392 -0.56 -7.36 -16.89
N ILE A 393 -0.94 -6.25 -16.26
CA ILE A 393 -1.56 -5.10 -16.95
C ILE A 393 -0.63 -4.49 -18.01
N SER A 394 0.68 -4.52 -17.79
CA SER A 394 1.67 -4.03 -18.75
C SER A 394 1.62 -4.75 -20.11
N TYR A 395 1.05 -5.95 -20.19
CA TYR A 395 0.87 -6.68 -21.45
C TYR A 395 -0.32 -6.16 -22.27
N PHE A 396 -1.18 -5.31 -21.71
CA PHE A 396 -2.38 -4.80 -22.38
C PHE A 396 -2.11 -3.63 -23.33
N LYS A 397 -0.82 -3.31 -23.57
CA LYS A 397 -0.42 -2.59 -24.78
C LYS A 397 -0.74 -3.42 -26.03
N ASP A 398 -0.66 -4.74 -25.94
CA ASP A 398 -1.21 -5.64 -26.96
C ASP A 398 -2.74 -5.65 -26.86
N VAL A 399 -3.39 -5.13 -27.90
CA VAL A 399 -4.85 -5.03 -28.00
C VAL A 399 -5.56 -6.38 -27.89
N THR A 400 -4.91 -7.49 -28.25
CA THR A 400 -5.46 -8.85 -28.10
C THR A 400 -5.52 -9.26 -26.64
N PHE A 401 -4.48 -8.96 -25.84
CA PHE A 401 -4.52 -9.20 -24.40
C PHE A 401 -5.48 -8.21 -23.71
N ARG A 402 -5.52 -6.95 -24.16
CA ARG A 402 -6.49 -5.96 -23.66
C ARG A 402 -7.93 -6.41 -23.88
N LYS A 403 -8.29 -6.79 -25.11
CA LYS A 403 -9.62 -7.32 -25.44
C LYS A 403 -10.00 -8.53 -24.57
N ARG A 404 -9.04 -9.41 -24.31
CA ARG A 404 -9.22 -10.55 -23.39
C ARG A 404 -9.50 -10.10 -21.96
N PHE A 405 -8.80 -9.08 -21.48
CA PHE A 405 -9.00 -8.55 -20.14
C PHE A 405 -10.36 -7.86 -19.99
N CYS A 406 -10.74 -7.08 -21.01
CA CYS A 406 -12.04 -6.43 -21.09
C CYS A 406 -13.19 -7.44 -21.06
N ARG A 407 -13.14 -8.48 -21.91
CA ARG A 407 -14.23 -9.46 -22.03
C ARG A 407 -14.38 -10.39 -20.83
N THR A 408 -13.34 -10.54 -19.99
CA THR A 408 -13.39 -11.42 -18.81
C THR A 408 -13.40 -10.60 -17.52
N VAL A 409 -12.28 -9.96 -17.17
CA VAL A 409 -12.10 -9.31 -15.86
C VAL A 409 -12.98 -8.07 -15.75
N LEU A 410 -12.87 -7.12 -16.69
CA LEU A 410 -13.65 -5.88 -16.59
C LEU A 410 -15.15 -6.16 -16.78
N LYS A 411 -15.54 -7.09 -17.65
CA LYS A 411 -16.94 -7.54 -17.74
C LYS A 411 -17.45 -8.06 -16.40
N THR A 412 -16.68 -8.89 -15.71
CA THR A 412 -17.07 -9.41 -14.39
C THR A 412 -17.13 -8.31 -13.32
N PHE A 413 -16.18 -7.38 -13.31
CA PHE A 413 -16.22 -6.20 -12.43
C PHE A 413 -17.47 -5.37 -12.69
N TRP A 414 -17.82 -5.13 -13.97
CA TRP A 414 -19.05 -4.42 -14.33
C TRP A 414 -20.29 -5.14 -13.76
N SER A 415 -20.43 -6.43 -14.04
CA SER A 415 -21.58 -7.22 -13.58
C SER A 415 -21.72 -7.28 -12.06
N ASN A 416 -20.61 -7.36 -11.32
CA ASN A 416 -20.65 -7.49 -9.86
C ASN A 416 -20.73 -6.15 -9.13
N LEU A 417 -20.40 -5.03 -9.78
CA LEU A 417 -20.28 -3.72 -9.12
C LEU A 417 -21.24 -2.65 -9.65
N LEU A 418 -21.77 -2.81 -10.85
CA LEU A 418 -22.52 -1.79 -11.58
C LEU A 418 -23.81 -2.28 -12.23
N ASP A 419 -23.96 -3.59 -12.50
CA ASP A 419 -25.21 -4.17 -13.03
C ASP A 419 -26.19 -4.46 -11.88
N ILE A 420 -26.82 -3.38 -11.37
CA ILE A 420 -27.73 -3.38 -10.21
C ILE A 420 -29.17 -3.10 -10.61
#